data_AF-A0A2H0DEQ7-F1
#
_entry.id   AF-A0A2H0DEQ7-F1
#
_cell.length_a   1.000
_cell.length_b   1.000
_cell.length_c   1.000
_cell.angle_alpha   90.00
_cell.angle_beta   90.00
_cell.angle_gamma   90.00
#
_symmetry.space_group_name_H-M   'P 1'
#
loop_
_entity.id
_entity.type
_entity.pdbx_description
1 polymer ?
#
loop_
_entity_poly.entity_id
_entity_poly.type
_entity_poly.pdbx_seq_one_letter_code
_entity_poly.pdbx_strand_id
1 'polypeptide(L)'
;SSMASVCGSSLALMDAGVPLKAPVAGIAMGLIKEGDRHVVLSDILGDEDHLGDMDFKVAGTEQGVTALQMDIKIDGITQQIMEQALAQAEGARLHILNVMNQAISTHRDDVSEHAPRITTIKINPEKIRDVIGKGGATIRSITEETGASIDIDDDGTIKVGAVDSAAAAAAVARIEAITRDLEPGQIYTGKVARIVDFGAFVTIAPGKDGLVHISQIAEERVEKVSDYLKEGQEVTVKLIEIDRQGRVRLSMKDVTLTTSAEAAPSQQEQAN
;
A
#
# COMPACT_ATOMS: atom_id res chain seq x y z
N SER A 1 -34.87 -11.08 -3.24
CA SER A 1 -33.88 -10.44 -2.35
C SER A 1 -32.57 -10.05 -3.04
N SER A 2 -32.18 -10.64 -4.17
CA SER A 2 -30.86 -10.42 -4.80
C SER A 2 -30.54 -8.97 -5.15
N MET A 3 -31.47 -8.21 -5.72
CA MET A 3 -31.22 -6.82 -6.12
C MET A 3 -31.10 -5.88 -4.92
N ALA A 4 -31.85 -6.13 -3.85
CA ALA A 4 -31.67 -5.44 -2.58
C ALA A 4 -30.27 -5.69 -2.00
N SER A 5 -29.70 -6.89 -2.15
CA SER A 5 -28.32 -7.18 -1.75
C SER A 5 -27.30 -6.36 -2.55
N VAL A 6 -27.53 -6.10 -3.84
CA VAL A 6 -26.66 -5.24 -4.66
C VAL A 6 -26.69 -3.81 -4.13
N CYS A 7 -27.89 -3.24 -3.93
CA CYS A 7 -28.06 -1.89 -3.41
C CYS A 7 -27.43 -1.75 -2.01
N GLY A 8 -27.73 -2.68 -1.11
CA GLY A 8 -27.19 -2.71 0.25
C GLY A 8 -25.67 -2.85 0.27
N SER A 9 -25.10 -3.70 -0.59
CA SER A 9 -23.65 -3.87 -0.69
C SER A 9 -22.96 -2.62 -1.22
N SER A 10 -23.56 -1.95 -2.22
CA SER A 10 -23.03 -0.69 -2.73
C SER A 10 -22.94 0.37 -1.63
N LEU A 11 -23.99 0.51 -0.82
CA LEU A 11 -24.01 1.44 0.32
C LEU A 11 -23.00 1.04 1.39
N ALA A 12 -22.97 -0.25 1.77
CA ALA A 12 -22.10 -0.76 2.82
C ALA A 12 -20.61 -0.63 2.46
N LEU A 13 -20.24 -0.89 1.21
CA LEU A 13 -18.86 -0.72 0.73
C LEU A 13 -18.44 0.75 0.78
N MET A 14 -19.30 1.67 0.33
CA MET A 14 -19.03 3.11 0.42
C MET A 14 -18.91 3.59 1.87
N ASP A 15 -19.81 3.12 2.75
CA ASP A 15 -19.78 3.43 4.17
C ASP A 15 -18.53 2.87 4.87
N ALA A 16 -18.03 1.73 4.42
CA ALA A 16 -16.77 1.15 4.87
C ALA A 16 -15.52 1.85 4.31
N GLY A 17 -15.67 2.88 3.46
CA GLY A 17 -14.54 3.60 2.86
C GLY A 17 -13.91 2.91 1.65
N VAL A 18 -14.59 1.93 1.05
CA VAL A 18 -14.10 1.27 -0.17
C VAL A 18 -14.26 2.21 -1.37
N PRO A 19 -13.20 2.49 -2.13
CA PRO A 19 -13.22 3.44 -3.23
C PRO A 19 -13.90 2.86 -4.49
N LEU A 20 -15.22 2.71 -4.44
CA LEU A 20 -16.03 2.33 -5.60
C LEU A 20 -15.95 3.42 -6.68
N LYS A 21 -15.80 3.00 -7.95
CA LYS A 21 -15.79 3.94 -9.08
C LYS A 21 -17.12 4.70 -9.24
N ALA A 22 -18.23 4.03 -8.93
CA ALA A 22 -19.57 4.59 -8.94
C ALA A 22 -20.51 3.69 -8.11
N PRO A 23 -21.59 4.24 -7.52
CA PRO A 23 -22.61 3.46 -6.84
C PRO A 23 -23.42 2.60 -7.83
N VAL A 24 -23.85 1.43 -7.36
CA VAL A 24 -24.55 0.42 -8.18
C VAL A 24 -25.90 0.10 -7.55
N ALA A 25 -26.97 0.21 -8.35
CA ALA A 25 -28.31 -0.19 -7.96
C ALA A 25 -28.78 -1.38 -8.80
N GLY A 26 -29.71 -2.17 -8.26
CA GLY A 26 -30.35 -3.29 -8.94
C GLY A 26 -31.87 -3.18 -8.89
N ILE A 27 -32.54 -3.73 -9.89
CA ILE A 27 -34.01 -3.81 -9.96
C ILE A 27 -34.45 -5.17 -10.48
N ALA A 28 -35.52 -5.71 -9.90
CA ALA A 28 -36.21 -6.90 -10.40
C ALA A 28 -37.40 -6.48 -11.27
N MET A 29 -37.52 -7.09 -12.43
CA MET A 29 -38.48 -6.76 -13.46
C MET A 29 -39.20 -8.02 -13.91
N GLY A 30 -40.46 -7.87 -14.27
CA GLY A 30 -41.28 -8.97 -14.79
C GLY A 30 -41.94 -8.60 -16.10
N LEU A 31 -42.42 -9.62 -16.81
CA LEU A 31 -43.22 -9.47 -18.01
C LEU A 31 -44.39 -10.45 -17.93
N ILE A 32 -45.60 -9.95 -18.23
CA ILE A 32 -46.78 -10.77 -18.49
C ILE A 32 -47.19 -10.55 -19.94
N LYS A 33 -47.47 -11.62 -20.67
CA LYS A 33 -47.81 -11.60 -22.08
C LYS A 33 -48.96 -12.54 -22.39
N GLU A 34 -50.01 -12.00 -23.01
CA GLU A 34 -51.17 -12.76 -23.49
C GLU A 34 -51.45 -12.40 -24.95
N GLY A 35 -51.25 -13.35 -25.87
CA GLY A 35 -51.35 -13.08 -27.30
C GLY A 35 -50.37 -11.97 -27.72
N ASP A 36 -50.88 -10.90 -28.33
CA ASP A 36 -50.08 -9.74 -28.75
C ASP A 36 -49.95 -8.65 -27.67
N ARG A 37 -50.59 -8.82 -26.51
CA ARG A 37 -50.52 -7.85 -25.41
C ARG A 37 -49.44 -8.24 -24.42
N HIS A 38 -48.66 -7.26 -23.97
CA HIS A 38 -47.69 -7.44 -22.90
C HIS A 38 -47.70 -6.28 -21.91
N VAL A 39 -47.28 -6.56 -20.69
CA VAL A 39 -47.07 -5.58 -19.62
C VAL A 39 -45.74 -5.86 -18.94
N VAL A 40 -44.91 -4.83 -18.82
CA VAL A 40 -43.66 -4.89 -18.06
C VAL A 40 -43.92 -4.39 -16.64
N LEU A 41 -43.57 -5.20 -15.66
CA LEU A 41 -43.68 -4.91 -14.23
C LEU A 41 -42.33 -4.46 -13.68
N SER A 42 -42.35 -3.45 -12.80
CA SER A 42 -41.16 -2.94 -12.11
C SER A 42 -41.23 -3.24 -10.63
N ASP A 43 -40.10 -3.66 -10.06
CA ASP A 43 -39.96 -4.07 -8.66
C ASP A 43 -40.91 -5.19 -8.27
N ILE A 44 -40.84 -6.29 -9.03
CA ILE A 44 -41.77 -7.41 -8.87
C ILE A 44 -41.73 -8.04 -7.47
N LEU A 45 -42.90 -8.40 -6.98
CA LEU A 45 -43.09 -9.24 -5.81
C LEU A 45 -42.87 -10.72 -6.16
N GLY A 46 -42.72 -11.56 -5.13
CA GLY A 46 -42.54 -13.00 -5.32
C GLY A 46 -43.69 -13.68 -6.08
N ASP A 47 -44.92 -13.21 -5.87
CA ASP A 47 -46.10 -13.73 -6.57
C ASP A 47 -46.10 -13.33 -8.05
N GLU A 48 -45.65 -12.11 -8.37
CA GLU A 48 -45.55 -11.60 -9.74
C GLU A 48 -44.43 -12.29 -10.52
N ASP A 49 -43.33 -12.67 -9.87
CA ASP A 49 -42.30 -13.54 -10.44
C ASP A 49 -42.87 -14.93 -10.74
N HIS A 50 -43.55 -15.55 -9.76
CA HIS A 50 -44.07 -16.90 -9.91
C HIS A 50 -45.11 -17.02 -11.04
N LEU A 51 -45.94 -16.00 -11.21
CA LEU A 51 -47.01 -15.97 -12.21
C LEU A 51 -46.59 -15.30 -13.54
N GLY A 52 -45.45 -14.62 -13.56
CA GLY A 52 -44.95 -13.91 -14.74
C GLY A 52 -44.34 -14.84 -15.78
N ASP A 53 -44.42 -14.44 -17.05
CA ASP A 53 -43.92 -15.19 -18.21
C ASP A 53 -42.41 -15.03 -18.42
N MET A 54 -41.83 -13.98 -17.85
CA MET A 54 -40.39 -13.75 -17.79
C MET A 54 -40.07 -12.90 -16.57
N ASP A 55 -38.99 -13.24 -15.89
CA ASP A 55 -38.36 -12.38 -14.88
C ASP A 55 -36.94 -12.03 -15.30
N PHE A 56 -36.53 -10.80 -15.00
CA PHE A 56 -35.17 -10.38 -15.22
C PHE A 56 -34.71 -9.39 -14.18
N LYS A 57 -33.41 -9.37 -13.97
CA LYS A 57 -32.75 -8.61 -12.93
C LYS A 57 -31.65 -7.80 -13.58
N VAL A 58 -31.72 -6.48 -13.41
CA VAL A 58 -30.78 -5.54 -14.01
C VAL A 58 -30.06 -4.81 -12.89
N ALA A 59 -28.73 -4.90 -12.87
CA ALA A 59 -27.88 -4.13 -11.98
C ALA A 59 -26.92 -3.25 -12.78
N GLY A 60 -26.62 -2.07 -12.26
CA GLY A 60 -25.81 -1.11 -12.98
C GLY A 60 -25.60 0.21 -12.26
N THR A 61 -24.74 1.01 -12.86
CA THR A 61 -24.48 2.40 -12.48
C THR A 61 -25.37 3.32 -13.31
N GLU A 62 -25.18 4.63 -13.16
CA GLU A 62 -25.75 5.63 -14.07
C GLU A 62 -25.20 5.49 -15.51
N GLN A 63 -23.95 5.03 -15.67
CA GLN A 63 -23.29 4.94 -16.97
C GLN A 63 -23.62 3.65 -17.74
N GLY A 64 -24.24 2.66 -17.10
CA GLY A 64 -24.60 1.42 -17.78
C GLY A 64 -24.80 0.23 -16.86
N VAL A 65 -25.14 -0.90 -17.49
CA VAL A 65 -25.43 -2.18 -16.85
C VAL A 65 -24.12 -2.90 -16.50
N THR A 66 -24.02 -3.36 -15.25
CA THR A 66 -22.90 -4.18 -14.77
C THR A 66 -23.26 -5.67 -14.73
N ALA A 67 -24.54 -5.99 -14.55
CA ALA A 67 -25.04 -7.36 -14.62
C ALA A 67 -26.49 -7.39 -15.14
N LEU A 68 -26.78 -8.39 -15.96
CA LEU A 68 -28.11 -8.71 -16.46
C LEU A 68 -28.33 -10.21 -16.30
N GLN A 69 -29.38 -10.57 -15.58
CA GLN A 69 -29.85 -11.95 -15.46
C GLN A 69 -31.27 -12.01 -15.99
N MET A 70 -31.59 -12.99 -16.83
CA MET A 70 -32.91 -13.15 -17.44
C MET A 70 -33.31 -14.62 -17.36
N ASP A 71 -34.56 -14.87 -16.98
CA ASP A 71 -35.20 -16.18 -17.04
C ASP A 71 -36.52 -16.05 -17.83
N ILE A 72 -36.58 -16.74 -18.97
CA ILE A 72 -37.67 -16.65 -19.93
C ILE A 72 -38.44 -17.97 -19.88
N LYS A 73 -39.73 -17.90 -19.56
CA LYS A 73 -40.58 -19.09 -19.38
C LYS A 73 -41.46 -19.38 -20.60
N ILE A 74 -41.55 -18.43 -21.56
CA ILE A 74 -42.38 -18.54 -22.76
C ILE A 74 -41.60 -18.18 -24.05
N ASP A 75 -42.12 -18.64 -25.18
CA ASP A 75 -41.68 -18.19 -26.50
C ASP A 75 -42.31 -16.83 -26.89
N GLY A 76 -41.73 -16.18 -27.91
CA GLY A 76 -42.33 -15.00 -28.53
C GLY A 76 -41.98 -13.66 -27.87
N ILE A 77 -40.91 -13.61 -27.08
CA ILE A 77 -40.32 -12.34 -26.63
C ILE A 77 -39.47 -11.76 -27.75
N THR A 78 -39.89 -10.62 -28.29
CA THR A 78 -39.21 -9.94 -29.39
C THR A 78 -38.15 -8.96 -28.86
N GLN A 79 -37.21 -8.58 -29.73
CA GLN A 79 -36.22 -7.54 -29.41
C GLN A 79 -36.89 -6.23 -28.97
N GLN A 80 -38.00 -5.84 -29.59
CA GLN A 80 -38.73 -4.61 -29.24
C GLN A 80 -39.29 -4.66 -27.82
N ILE A 81 -39.83 -5.81 -27.40
CA ILE A 81 -40.31 -6.01 -26.01
C ILE A 81 -39.13 -5.90 -25.04
N MET A 82 -37.99 -6.49 -25.38
CA MET A 82 -36.77 -6.41 -24.55
C MET A 82 -36.24 -4.98 -24.42
N GLU A 83 -36.22 -4.20 -25.51
CA GLU A 83 -35.79 -2.80 -25.48
C GLU A 83 -36.69 -1.96 -24.57
N GLN A 84 -38.01 -2.14 -24.66
CA GLN A 84 -38.97 -1.49 -23.76
C GLN A 84 -38.75 -1.89 -22.30
N ALA A 85 -38.58 -3.19 -22.06
CA ALA A 85 -38.39 -3.71 -20.71
C ALA A 85 -37.10 -3.19 -20.06
N LEU A 86 -35.99 -3.14 -20.82
CA LEU A 86 -34.72 -2.60 -20.36
C LEU A 86 -34.76 -1.08 -20.15
N ALA A 87 -35.48 -0.33 -21.00
CA ALA A 87 -35.67 1.11 -20.82
C ALA A 87 -36.45 1.41 -19.52
N GLN A 88 -37.51 0.63 -19.24
CA GLN A 88 -38.25 0.74 -17.98
C GLN A 88 -37.38 0.35 -16.78
N ALA A 89 -36.56 -0.69 -16.92
CA ALA A 89 -35.62 -1.12 -15.88
C ALA A 89 -34.55 -0.06 -15.60
N GLU A 90 -34.04 0.62 -16.62
CA GLU A 90 -33.11 1.74 -16.47
C GLU A 90 -33.73 2.87 -15.66
N GLY A 91 -34.95 3.31 -16.01
CA GLY A 91 -35.66 4.35 -15.26
C GLY A 91 -35.85 3.99 -13.78
N ALA A 92 -36.26 2.75 -13.50
CA ALA A 92 -36.42 2.26 -12.13
C ALA A 92 -35.08 2.15 -11.38
N ARG A 93 -34.03 1.66 -12.04
CA ARG A 93 -32.68 1.56 -11.46
C ARG A 93 -32.13 2.94 -11.08
N LEU A 94 -32.26 3.92 -11.98
CA LEU A 94 -31.84 5.30 -11.72
C LEU A 94 -32.65 5.94 -10.58
N HIS A 95 -33.95 5.63 -10.50
CA HIS A 95 -34.76 6.07 -9.36
C HIS A 95 -34.23 5.53 -8.03
N ILE A 96 -33.96 4.23 -7.93
CA ILE A 96 -33.37 3.61 -6.74
C ILE A 96 -32.02 4.21 -6.41
N LEU A 97 -31.16 4.39 -7.43
CA LEU A 97 -29.83 4.98 -7.27
C LEU A 97 -29.91 6.41 -6.71
N ASN A 98 -30.86 7.21 -7.19
CA ASN A 98 -31.10 8.57 -6.68
C ASN A 98 -31.53 8.57 -5.21
N VAL A 99 -32.36 7.61 -4.79
CA VAL A 99 -32.74 7.47 -3.36
C VAL A 99 -31.55 6.99 -2.53
N MET A 100 -30.76 6.04 -3.02
CA MET A 100 -29.52 5.58 -2.37
C MET A 100 -28.53 6.73 -2.15
N ASN A 101 -28.34 7.58 -3.16
CA ASN A 101 -27.43 8.72 -3.11
C ASN A 101 -27.84 9.78 -2.07
N GLN A 102 -29.12 9.83 -1.66
CA GLN A 102 -29.55 10.70 -0.56
C GLN A 102 -29.00 10.23 0.79
N ALA A 103 -28.68 8.95 0.94
CA ALA A 103 -28.04 8.41 2.14
C ALA A 103 -26.51 8.54 2.07
N ILE A 104 -25.90 8.06 0.98
CA ILE A 104 -24.46 8.17 0.75
C ILE A 104 -24.19 8.16 -0.76
N SER A 105 -23.64 9.26 -1.27
CA SER A 105 -23.39 9.47 -2.71
C SER A 105 -21.97 9.12 -3.15
N THR A 106 -21.03 8.99 -2.20
CA THR A 106 -19.63 8.63 -2.44
C THR A 106 -19.09 7.86 -1.26
N HIS A 107 -17.99 7.12 -1.44
CA HIS A 107 -17.30 6.44 -0.35
C HIS A 107 -16.78 7.43 0.71
N ARG A 108 -16.65 6.97 1.95
CA ARG A 108 -15.95 7.74 2.99
C ARG A 108 -14.46 7.87 2.64
N ASP A 109 -13.84 8.95 3.05
CA ASP A 109 -12.41 9.22 2.80
C ASP A 109 -11.49 8.24 3.53
N ASP A 110 -11.95 7.73 4.68
CA ASP A 110 -11.18 6.84 5.52
C ASP A 110 -11.98 5.59 5.91
N VAL A 111 -11.25 4.50 6.12
CA VAL A 111 -11.78 3.22 6.59
C VAL A 111 -11.99 3.31 8.10
N SER A 112 -12.98 2.58 8.63
CA SER A 112 -13.26 2.50 10.07
C SER A 112 -11.99 2.29 10.91
N GLU A 113 -11.90 2.91 12.09
CA GLU A 113 -10.80 2.73 13.04
C GLU A 113 -10.62 1.28 13.49
N HIS A 114 -11.68 0.46 13.41
CA HIS A 114 -11.64 -0.96 13.74
C HIS A 114 -11.31 -1.85 12.54
N ALA A 115 -11.24 -1.28 11.32
CA ALA A 115 -10.88 -2.03 10.14
C ALA A 115 -9.35 -2.11 10.02
N PRO A 116 -8.80 -3.27 9.60
CA PRO A 116 -7.39 -3.38 9.29
C PRO A 116 -6.99 -2.38 8.20
N ARG A 117 -6.04 -1.51 8.50
CA ARG A 117 -5.43 -0.63 7.50
C ARG A 117 -4.30 -1.38 6.82
N ILE A 118 -4.29 -1.32 5.49
CA ILE A 118 -3.20 -1.85 4.67
C ILE A 118 -2.33 -0.67 4.23
N THR A 119 -1.12 -0.60 4.76
CA THR A 119 -0.11 0.36 4.34
C THR A 119 0.80 -0.31 3.33
N THR A 120 0.91 0.29 2.14
CA THR A 120 1.79 -0.20 1.08
C THR A 120 3.06 0.64 1.04
N ILE A 121 4.22 -0.01 1.15
CA ILE A 121 5.53 0.61 0.99
C ILE A 121 6.29 -0.07 -0.16
N LYS A 122 7.20 0.64 -0.80
CA LYS A 122 8.03 0.10 -1.87
C LYS A 122 9.50 0.12 -1.48
N ILE A 123 10.15 -1.02 -1.62
CA ILE A 123 11.56 -1.22 -1.31
C ILE A 123 12.34 -1.67 -2.56
N ASN A 124 13.67 -1.63 -2.48
CA ASN A 124 14.51 -2.21 -3.52
C ASN A 124 14.34 -3.75 -3.52
N PRO A 125 14.01 -4.39 -4.67
CA PRO A 125 13.84 -5.85 -4.78
C PRO A 125 15.02 -6.67 -4.28
N GLU A 126 16.24 -6.14 -4.36
CA GLU A 126 17.45 -6.83 -3.87
C GLU A 126 17.42 -7.08 -2.35
N LYS A 127 16.70 -6.22 -1.61
CA LYS A 127 16.61 -6.26 -0.14
C LYS A 127 15.45 -7.08 0.38
N ILE A 128 14.61 -7.63 -0.50
CA ILE A 128 13.52 -8.54 -0.10
C ILE A 128 14.07 -9.69 0.75
N ARG A 129 15.25 -10.21 0.39
CA ARG A 129 15.92 -11.30 1.12
C ARG A 129 16.28 -10.92 2.56
N ASP A 130 16.63 -9.66 2.79
CA ASP A 130 17.01 -9.17 4.12
C ASP A 130 15.77 -8.98 5.01
N VAL A 131 14.67 -8.51 4.42
CA VAL A 131 13.38 -8.34 5.12
C VAL A 131 12.75 -9.69 5.49
N ILE A 132 12.80 -10.68 4.59
CA ILE A 132 12.33 -12.04 4.87
C ILE A 132 13.25 -12.71 5.89
N GLY A 133 14.57 -12.54 5.73
CA GLY A 133 15.59 -13.23 6.52
C GLY A 133 15.72 -14.71 6.17
N LYS A 134 16.66 -15.41 6.84
CA LYS A 134 16.88 -16.85 6.61
C LYS A 134 15.63 -17.65 7.00
N GLY A 135 14.97 -18.25 6.01
CA GLY A 135 13.77 -19.07 6.20
C GLY A 135 12.54 -18.30 6.72
N GLY A 136 12.49 -16.98 6.55
CA GLY A 136 11.37 -16.15 7.04
C GLY A 136 11.47 -15.77 8.52
N ALA A 137 12.63 -15.96 9.17
CA ALA A 137 12.78 -15.67 10.59
C ALA A 137 12.56 -14.18 10.93
N THR A 138 13.07 -13.27 10.10
CA THR A 138 12.96 -11.82 10.33
C THR A 138 11.52 -11.36 10.19
N ILE A 139 10.85 -11.72 9.09
CA ILE A 139 9.45 -11.32 8.87
C ILE A 139 8.53 -11.90 9.95
N ARG A 140 8.75 -13.15 10.39
CA ARG A 140 7.98 -13.75 11.49
C ARG A 140 8.16 -13.01 12.81
N SER A 141 9.39 -12.63 13.17
CA SER A 141 9.65 -11.81 14.37
C SER A 141 8.94 -10.46 14.28
N ILE A 142 8.95 -9.80 13.12
CA ILE A 142 8.23 -8.53 12.94
C ILE A 142 6.72 -8.76 13.09
N THR A 143 6.15 -9.77 12.44
CA THR A 143 4.72 -10.13 12.56
C THR A 143 4.31 -10.51 13.98
N GLU A 144 5.11 -11.29 14.70
CA GLU A 144 4.81 -11.72 16.07
C GLU A 144 4.89 -10.56 17.07
N GLU A 145 5.87 -9.67 16.92
CA GLU A 145 6.06 -8.55 17.85
C GLU A 145 5.08 -7.40 17.61
N THR A 146 4.73 -7.14 16.35
CA THR A 146 3.81 -6.05 15.99
C THR A 146 2.36 -6.49 15.89
N GLY A 147 2.10 -7.79 15.69
CA GLY A 147 0.77 -8.31 15.38
C GLY A 147 0.29 -7.95 13.97
N ALA A 148 1.13 -7.35 13.13
CA ALA A 148 0.78 -6.94 11.77
C ALA A 148 0.99 -8.09 10.75
N SER A 149 0.07 -8.22 9.80
CA SER A 149 0.21 -9.11 8.64
C SER A 149 1.06 -8.43 7.59
N ILE A 150 2.15 -9.05 7.17
CA ILE A 150 3.07 -8.48 6.18
C ILE A 150 3.09 -9.40 4.95
N ASP A 151 2.78 -8.83 3.79
CA ASP A 151 2.83 -9.50 2.50
C ASP A 151 3.86 -8.80 1.61
N ILE A 152 4.69 -9.57 0.90
CA ILE A 152 5.80 -9.04 0.09
C ILE A 152 5.67 -9.59 -1.33
N ASP A 153 5.54 -8.69 -2.30
CA ASP A 153 5.56 -8.99 -3.72
C ASP A 153 7.01 -9.00 -4.27
N ASP A 154 7.25 -9.77 -5.33
CA ASP A 154 8.57 -9.92 -5.97
C ASP A 154 9.11 -8.61 -6.58
N ASP A 155 8.24 -7.61 -6.78
CA ASP A 155 8.60 -6.29 -7.30
C ASP A 155 9.09 -5.30 -6.22
N GLY A 156 9.18 -5.76 -4.96
CA GLY A 156 9.56 -4.95 -3.81
C GLY A 156 8.41 -4.20 -3.17
N THR A 157 7.17 -4.46 -3.56
CA THR A 157 5.98 -3.92 -2.87
C THR A 157 5.71 -4.71 -1.59
N ILE A 158 5.64 -4.03 -0.45
CA ILE A 158 5.31 -4.63 0.83
C ILE A 158 3.99 -4.04 1.33
N LYS A 159 3.03 -4.92 1.64
CA LYS A 159 1.72 -4.56 2.20
C LYS A 159 1.70 -4.96 3.67
N VAL A 160 1.55 -3.96 4.54
CA VAL A 160 1.48 -4.14 5.99
C VAL A 160 0.04 -3.90 6.44
N GLY A 161 -0.66 -4.97 6.81
CA GLY A 161 -2.01 -4.95 7.36
C GLY A 161 -2.02 -4.99 8.88
N ALA A 162 -2.59 -3.98 9.55
CA ALA A 162 -2.81 -4.02 11.00
C ALA A 162 -4.13 -3.35 11.40
N VAL A 163 -4.76 -3.86 12.47
CA VAL A 163 -5.97 -3.24 13.06
C VAL A 163 -5.62 -1.92 13.74
N ASP A 164 -4.47 -1.85 14.39
CA ASP A 164 -3.97 -0.63 15.03
C ASP A 164 -2.98 0.10 14.11
N SER A 165 -3.19 1.40 13.93
CA SER A 165 -2.28 2.27 13.20
C SER A 165 -0.89 2.29 13.82
N ALA A 166 -0.77 2.17 15.15
CA ALA A 166 0.51 2.12 15.83
C ALA A 166 1.29 0.83 15.51
N ALA A 167 0.59 -0.30 15.43
CA ALA A 167 1.17 -1.59 15.05
C ALA A 167 1.68 -1.57 13.59
N ALA A 168 0.88 -1.01 12.67
CA ALA A 168 1.32 -0.82 11.28
C ALA A 168 2.56 0.09 11.20
N ALA A 169 2.56 1.22 11.91
CA ALA A 169 3.68 2.16 11.93
C ALA A 169 4.96 1.51 12.50
N ALA A 170 4.83 0.71 13.56
CA ALA A 170 5.96 -0.02 14.14
C ALA A 170 6.55 -1.06 13.16
N ALA A 171 5.70 -1.80 12.45
CA ALA A 171 6.13 -2.74 11.43
C ALA A 171 6.83 -2.05 10.25
N VAL A 172 6.24 -0.96 9.73
CA VAL A 172 6.82 -0.13 8.66
C VAL A 172 8.18 0.42 9.08
N ALA A 173 8.29 1.04 10.27
CA ALA A 173 9.55 1.59 10.76
C ALA A 173 10.66 0.54 10.86
N ARG A 174 10.30 -0.71 11.18
CA ARG A 174 11.24 -1.82 11.29
C ARG A 174 11.70 -2.32 9.92
N ILE A 175 10.77 -2.42 8.97
CA ILE A 175 11.09 -2.74 7.58
C ILE A 175 11.97 -1.64 6.98
N GLU A 176 11.65 -0.36 7.22
CA GLU A 176 12.47 0.78 6.81
C GLU A 176 13.85 0.75 7.44
N ALA A 177 13.99 0.39 8.72
CA ALA A 177 15.29 0.27 9.37
C ALA A 177 16.19 -0.81 8.71
N ILE A 178 15.60 -1.93 8.29
CA ILE A 178 16.32 -3.00 7.57
C ILE A 178 16.66 -2.57 6.15
N THR A 179 15.70 -1.92 5.49
CA THR A 179 15.80 -1.55 4.07
C THR A 179 16.46 -0.22 3.83
N ARG A 180 16.79 0.55 4.87
CA ARG A 180 17.43 1.86 4.75
C ARG A 180 18.66 1.75 3.85
N ASP A 181 18.61 2.51 2.77
CA ASP A 181 19.74 2.64 1.86
C ASP A 181 20.86 3.39 2.55
N LEU A 182 22.06 2.85 2.37
CA LEU A 182 23.28 3.53 2.73
C LEU A 182 23.61 4.47 1.57
N GLU A 183 23.27 5.74 1.70
CA GLU A 183 23.52 6.71 0.63
C GLU A 183 24.99 7.17 0.63
N PRO A 184 25.68 7.13 -0.52
CA PRO A 184 26.97 7.78 -0.67
C PRO A 184 26.88 9.25 -0.28
N GLY A 185 27.71 9.66 0.68
CA GLY A 185 27.77 11.00 1.23
C GLY A 185 27.12 11.17 2.59
N GLN A 186 26.31 10.22 3.07
CA GLN A 186 25.75 10.28 4.42
C GLN A 186 26.78 9.91 5.49
N ILE A 187 26.64 10.56 6.65
CA ILE A 187 27.46 10.32 7.84
C ILE A 187 26.72 9.30 8.72
N TYR A 188 27.39 8.21 9.06
CA TYR A 188 26.87 7.15 9.91
C TYR A 188 27.73 7.03 11.17
N THR A 189 27.10 6.71 12.30
CA THR A 189 27.81 6.33 13.52
C THR A 189 27.84 4.82 13.59
N GLY A 190 29.03 4.23 13.68
CA GLY A 190 29.20 2.78 13.68
C GLY A 190 30.26 2.32 14.68
N LYS A 191 30.22 1.04 15.03
CA LYS A 191 31.15 0.44 15.99
C LYS A 191 32.26 -0.30 15.26
N VAL A 192 33.51 -0.13 15.70
CA VAL A 192 34.66 -0.86 15.14
C VAL A 192 34.53 -2.34 15.48
N ALA A 193 34.29 -3.17 14.47
CA ALA A 193 34.13 -4.61 14.61
C ALA A 193 35.47 -5.34 14.68
N ARG A 194 36.43 -4.94 13.83
CA ARG A 194 37.78 -5.51 13.79
C ARG A 194 38.77 -4.55 13.15
N ILE A 195 40.04 -4.64 13.57
CA ILE A 195 41.14 -3.83 13.03
C ILE A 195 42.08 -4.75 12.24
N VAL A 196 42.56 -4.28 11.09
CA VAL A 196 43.55 -4.96 10.24
C VAL A 196 44.68 -3.99 9.87
N ASP A 197 45.81 -4.50 9.41
CA ASP A 197 47.01 -3.66 9.14
C ASP A 197 46.78 -2.56 8.10
N PHE A 198 45.79 -2.72 7.23
CA PHE A 198 45.46 -1.76 6.15
C PHE A 198 44.17 -0.95 6.41
N GLY A 199 43.53 -1.10 7.58
CA GLY A 199 42.29 -0.39 7.88
C GLY A 199 41.47 -0.93 9.05
N ALA A 200 40.25 -0.44 9.21
CA ALA A 200 39.31 -0.89 10.24
C ALA A 200 37.95 -1.20 9.63
N PHE A 201 37.32 -2.29 10.07
CA PHE A 201 35.94 -2.61 9.72
C PHE A 201 35.01 -2.00 10.76
N VAL A 202 34.07 -1.17 10.30
CA VAL A 202 33.08 -0.48 11.11
C VAL A 202 31.70 -0.98 10.72
N THR A 203 30.96 -1.51 11.69
CA THR A 203 29.56 -1.91 11.51
C THR A 203 28.69 -0.67 11.63
N ILE A 204 28.10 -0.25 10.51
CA ILE A 204 27.26 0.96 10.38
C ILE A 204 25.77 0.64 10.44
N ALA A 205 25.39 -0.59 10.09
CA ALA A 205 24.03 -1.10 10.24
C ALA A 205 24.07 -2.62 10.48
N PRO A 206 23.01 -3.22 11.06
CA PRO A 206 22.96 -4.67 11.28
C PRO A 206 23.20 -5.45 9.97
N GLY A 207 24.30 -6.20 9.90
CA GLY A 207 24.68 -6.97 8.71
C GLY A 207 25.39 -6.18 7.59
N LYS A 208 25.69 -4.88 7.79
CA LYS A 208 26.47 -4.06 6.84
C LYS A 208 27.73 -3.53 7.51
N ASP A 209 28.87 -4.08 7.08
CA ASP A 209 30.20 -3.63 7.47
C ASP A 209 30.82 -2.76 6.38
N GLY A 210 31.43 -1.65 6.78
CA GLY A 210 32.23 -0.81 5.89
C GLY A 210 33.71 -0.83 6.27
N LEU A 211 34.57 -0.69 5.28
CA LEU A 211 36.02 -0.61 5.47
C LEU A 211 36.47 0.85 5.45
N VAL A 212 37.10 1.27 6.54
CA VAL A 212 37.89 2.51 6.59
C VAL A 212 39.33 2.15 6.26
N HIS A 213 39.83 2.63 5.12
CA HIS A 213 41.23 2.41 4.74
C HIS A 213 42.16 3.30 5.56
N ILE A 214 43.40 2.86 5.84
CA ILE A 214 44.37 3.60 6.68
C ILE A 214 44.59 5.05 6.24
N SER A 215 44.55 5.33 4.93
CA SER A 215 44.69 6.69 4.39
C SER A 215 43.42 7.57 4.45
N GLN A 216 42.31 7.04 4.98
CA GLN A 216 41.03 7.74 5.19
C GLN A 216 40.70 7.91 6.69
N ILE A 217 41.65 7.60 7.59
CA ILE A 217 41.48 7.71 9.04
C ILE A 217 41.78 9.14 9.54
N ALA A 218 42.87 9.76 9.10
CA ALA A 218 43.30 11.10 9.50
C ALA A 218 44.08 11.81 8.37
N GLU A 219 44.23 13.14 8.46
CA GLU A 219 45.05 13.94 7.52
C GLU A 219 46.55 13.68 7.66
N GLU A 220 46.98 13.28 8.85
CA GLU A 220 48.38 12.97 9.15
C GLU A 220 48.74 11.54 8.72
N ARG A 221 50.04 11.29 8.49
CA ARG A 221 50.53 9.97 8.09
C ARG A 221 50.39 9.00 9.27
N VAL A 222 49.32 8.23 9.28
CA VAL A 222 49.05 7.21 10.31
C VAL A 222 49.94 5.99 10.04
N GLU A 223 50.89 5.70 10.94
CA GLU A 223 51.75 4.50 10.85
C GLU A 223 51.06 3.24 11.40
N LYS A 224 50.14 3.38 12.36
CA LYS A 224 49.36 2.27 12.94
C LYS A 224 47.91 2.65 13.18
N VAL A 225 47.00 1.84 12.64
CA VAL A 225 45.54 1.99 12.83
C VAL A 225 45.15 1.85 14.32
N SER A 226 45.89 1.02 15.06
CA SER A 226 45.71 0.72 16.49
C SER A 226 45.96 1.91 17.42
N ASP A 227 46.62 2.97 16.95
CA ASP A 227 46.84 4.18 17.75
C ASP A 227 45.62 5.10 17.75
N TYR A 228 44.75 5.00 16.74
CA TYR A 228 43.57 5.86 16.55
C TYR A 228 42.24 5.16 16.78
N LEU A 229 42.18 3.85 16.55
CA LEU A 229 40.96 3.07 16.62
C LEU A 229 41.14 1.89 17.58
N LYS A 230 40.16 1.68 18.44
CA LYS A 230 40.07 0.48 19.30
C LYS A 230 38.88 -0.38 18.87
N GLU A 231 39.04 -1.69 18.98
CA GLU A 231 37.92 -2.62 18.79
C GLU A 231 36.79 -2.27 19.77
N GLY A 232 35.58 -2.16 19.23
CA GLY A 232 34.41 -1.76 19.99
C GLY A 232 34.22 -0.25 20.21
N GLN A 233 35.09 0.60 19.67
CA GLN A 233 34.91 2.05 19.73
C GLN A 233 33.80 2.51 18.77
N GLU A 234 32.97 3.45 19.22
CA GLU A 234 32.02 4.15 18.34
C GLU A 234 32.73 5.27 17.59
N VAL A 235 32.57 5.27 16.27
CA VAL A 235 33.20 6.21 15.36
C VAL A 235 32.20 6.73 14.34
N THR A 236 32.36 8.00 13.99
CA THR A 236 31.54 8.66 12.98
C THR A 236 32.27 8.59 11.64
N VAL A 237 31.60 8.04 10.63
CA VAL A 237 32.19 7.68 9.33
C VAL A 237 31.27 8.14 8.20
N LYS A 238 31.83 8.77 7.17
CA LYS A 238 31.10 9.13 5.96
C LYS A 238 31.22 8.01 4.93
N LEU A 239 30.09 7.64 4.31
CA LEU A 239 30.10 6.70 3.20
C LEU A 239 30.60 7.39 1.94
N ILE A 240 31.70 6.93 1.37
CA ILE A 240 32.23 7.49 0.11
C ILE A 240 31.55 6.80 -1.08
N GLU A 241 31.63 5.48 -1.13
CA GLU A 241 31.23 4.71 -2.30
C GLU A 241 30.87 3.28 -1.90
N ILE A 242 29.97 2.66 -2.66
CA ILE A 242 29.68 1.23 -2.56
C ILE A 242 30.31 0.57 -3.79
N ASP A 243 31.29 -0.32 -3.56
CA ASP A 243 31.95 -1.08 -4.63
C ASP A 243 30.94 -2.01 -5.33
N ARG A 244 31.22 -2.44 -6.57
CA ARG A 244 30.37 -3.35 -7.37
C ARG A 244 30.10 -4.71 -6.71
N GLN A 245 30.86 -5.06 -5.67
CA GLN A 245 30.67 -6.25 -4.85
C GLN A 245 29.84 -5.98 -3.57
N GLY A 246 29.23 -4.81 -3.42
CA GLY A 246 28.43 -4.43 -2.25
C GLY A 246 29.27 -4.05 -1.01
N ARG A 247 30.59 -3.86 -1.16
CA ARG A 247 31.48 -3.48 -0.06
C ARG A 247 31.46 -1.96 0.13
N VAL A 248 31.15 -1.52 1.34
CA VAL A 248 31.02 -0.10 1.69
C VAL A 248 32.38 0.50 2.00
N ARG A 249 32.78 1.56 1.30
CA ARG A 249 33.97 2.36 1.60
C ARG A 249 33.61 3.54 2.48
N LEU A 250 34.28 3.63 3.62
CA LEU A 250 34.04 4.64 4.64
C LEU A 250 35.28 5.54 4.79
N SER A 251 35.05 6.81 5.14
CA SER A 251 36.11 7.76 5.50
C SER A 251 35.77 8.51 6.78
N MET A 252 36.77 8.65 7.65
CA MET A 252 36.70 9.49 8.85
C MET A 252 37.21 10.91 8.55
N LYS A 253 38.10 11.06 7.57
CA LYS A 253 38.68 12.35 7.15
C LYS A 253 37.63 13.36 6.67
N ASP A 254 36.68 12.90 5.86
CA ASP A 254 35.65 13.77 5.29
C ASP A 254 34.62 14.26 6.34
N VAL A 255 34.51 13.56 7.48
CA VAL A 255 33.68 13.99 8.61
C VAL A 255 34.34 15.15 9.35
N THR A 256 35.66 15.07 9.57
CA THR A 256 36.45 16.12 10.25
C THR A 256 36.49 17.42 9.45
N LEU A 257 36.54 17.34 8.12
CA LEU A 257 36.46 18.50 7.21
C LEU A 257 35.08 19.17 7.23
N THR A 258 34.01 18.41 7.42
CA THR A 258 32.64 18.97 7.48
C THR A 258 32.39 19.67 8.83
N THR A 259 32.90 19.11 9.93
CA THR A 259 32.81 19.74 11.27
C THR A 259 33.71 20.97 11.44
N SER A 260 34.82 21.06 10.70
CA SER A 260 35.68 22.25 10.71
C SER A 260 35.20 23.37 9.78
N ALA A 261 34.34 23.08 8.80
CA ALA A 261 33.70 24.09 7.94
C ALA A 261 32.48 24.77 8.59
N GLU A 262 31.77 24.11 9.51
CA GLU A 262 30.62 24.68 10.24
C GLU A 262 30.98 25.46 11.52
N ALA A 263 32.27 25.47 11.91
CA ALA A 263 32.75 26.14 13.13
C ALA A 263 33.41 27.52 12.88
N ALA A 264 33.06 28.23 11.80
CA ALA A 264 33.41 29.63 11.64
C ALA A 264 32.33 30.52 12.30
N PRO A 265 32.62 31.27 13.39
CA PRO A 265 31.66 32.16 13.98
C PRO A 265 31.33 33.30 13.00
N SER A 266 30.05 33.54 12.80
CA SER A 266 29.50 34.74 12.18
C SER A 266 29.96 35.99 12.94
N GLN A 267 31.03 36.62 12.47
CA GLN A 267 31.34 38.02 12.76
C GLN A 267 31.31 38.81 11.45
N GLN A 268 30.23 39.58 11.27
CA GLN A 268 30.18 40.83 10.51
C GLN A 268 28.96 41.58 11.06
N GLU A 269 29.17 42.43 12.05
CA GLU A 269 29.49 43.86 11.95
C GLU A 269 28.27 44.75 11.70
N GLN A 270 28.00 45.56 12.73
CA GLN A 270 27.17 46.76 12.71
C GLN A 270 27.83 47.90 11.91
N ALA A 271 26.98 48.85 11.51
CA ALA A 271 27.27 50.22 11.02
C ALA A 271 27.79 50.28 9.57
N ASN A 272 27.25 51.11 8.67
CA ASN A 272 26.74 52.48 8.84
C ASN A 272 25.62 52.77 7.81
#